data_AF-A0A8R7JXP2-F1
#
_entry.id   AF-A0A8R7JXP2-F1
#
_cell.length_a   1.000
_cell.length_b   1.000
_cell.length_c   1.000
_cell.angle_alpha   90.00
_cell.angle_beta   90.00
_cell.angle_gamma   90.00
#
_symmetry.space_group_name_H-M   'P 1'
#
loop_
_entity.id
_entity.type
_entity.pdbx_description
1 polymer ?
#
loop_
_entity_poly.entity_id
_entity_poly.type
_entity_poly.pdbx_seq_one_letter_code
_entity_poly.pdbx_strand_id
1 'polypeptide(L)'
;MGSLRGGSGGEGRNEDGGKVGLPALEVALAFPQATPASLFPPAVSDYYQLDDLLTGEEKALRKKVRAISEKEIAPIMTEYWEKAEFPFHAIPKLATLGLAGSTTKGYGCPGLSLTASAVSIAEVARVDASCSTFILVHSSLAMSTIALCGSEAQKQKYLPSLAQFKTVGCWALTEPDYGSDASSLKTSATKV
;
A
#
# COMPACT_ATOMS: atom_id res chain seq x y z
N MET A 1 -57.27 21.81 -5.38
CA MET A 1 -56.68 22.82 -6.28
C MET A 1 -55.39 23.28 -5.61
N GLY A 2 -54.21 22.69 -5.88
CA GLY A 2 -53.41 22.88 -7.11
C GLY A 2 -52.81 24.30 -7.08
N SER A 3 -51.51 24.56 -6.95
CA SER A 3 -50.37 23.95 -7.65
C SER A 3 -49.05 24.27 -6.93
N LEU A 4 -48.23 23.25 -6.72
CA LEU A 4 -46.77 23.37 -6.57
C LEU A 4 -46.14 23.41 -7.98
N ARG A 5 -45.31 24.40 -8.27
CA ARG A 5 -44.30 24.39 -9.35
C ARG A 5 -43.08 25.09 -8.73
N GLY A 6 -41.93 24.45 -8.57
CA GLY A 6 -41.21 23.66 -9.57
C GLY A 6 -40.06 24.54 -10.09
N GLY A 7 -39.07 24.81 -9.25
CA GLY A 7 -37.86 25.55 -9.64
C GLY A 7 -36.94 24.63 -10.43
N SER A 8 -36.94 24.77 -11.74
CA SER A 8 -35.99 24.11 -12.64
C SER A 8 -34.62 24.78 -12.50
N GLY A 9 -33.65 24.10 -11.91
CA GLY A 9 -32.24 24.47 -12.02
C GLY A 9 -31.81 24.35 -13.48
N GLY A 10 -31.50 25.48 -14.10
CA GLY A 10 -31.04 25.52 -15.48
C GLY A 10 -29.66 24.89 -15.61
N GLU A 11 -29.57 23.84 -16.43
CA GLU A 11 -28.30 23.35 -16.97
C GLU A 11 -27.72 24.43 -17.90
N GLY A 12 -26.67 25.11 -17.45
CA GLY A 12 -25.91 26.04 -18.27
C GLY A 12 -25.16 25.29 -19.37
N ARG A 13 -25.67 25.37 -20.61
CA ARG A 13 -24.92 24.97 -21.82
C ARG A 13 -23.97 26.12 -22.20
N ASN A 14 -22.68 25.83 -22.29
CA ASN A 14 -21.72 26.76 -22.91
C ASN A 14 -21.96 26.81 -24.43
N GLU A 15 -21.69 27.96 -25.04
CA GLU A 15 -22.04 28.32 -26.43
C GLU A 15 -21.36 27.46 -27.52
N ASP A 16 -20.45 26.56 -27.17
CA ASP A 16 -19.69 25.71 -28.11
C ASP A 16 -20.20 24.25 -28.18
N GLY A 17 -21.31 23.93 -27.50
CA GLY A 17 -21.86 22.55 -27.43
C GLY A 17 -20.98 21.55 -26.66
N GLY A 18 -19.82 21.97 -26.18
CA GLY A 18 -18.88 21.17 -25.40
C GLY A 18 -19.35 20.94 -23.97
N LYS A 19 -19.34 19.68 -23.53
CA LYS A 19 -19.66 19.24 -22.16
C LYS A 19 -18.47 19.36 -21.19
N VAL A 20 -17.68 20.43 -21.30
CA VAL A 20 -16.51 20.65 -20.45
C VAL A 20 -16.96 21.10 -19.06
N GLY A 21 -16.41 20.49 -18.00
CA GLY A 21 -16.72 20.82 -16.60
C GLY A 21 -17.80 19.95 -15.93
N LEU A 22 -18.36 18.96 -16.65
CA LEU A 22 -19.20 17.94 -16.02
C LEU A 22 -18.36 16.87 -15.28
N PRO A 23 -18.92 16.21 -14.25
CA PRO A 23 -18.28 15.04 -13.65
C PRO A 23 -17.99 13.94 -14.68
N ALA A 24 -16.98 13.12 -14.38
CA ALA A 24 -16.73 11.91 -15.16
C ALA A 24 -17.95 10.99 -15.16
N LEU A 25 -18.18 10.29 -16.27
CA LEU A 25 -19.24 9.31 -16.38
C LEU A 25 -18.91 8.09 -15.50
N GLU A 26 -19.91 7.58 -14.78
CA GLU A 26 -19.78 6.33 -14.00
C GLU A 26 -19.27 5.18 -14.87
N VAL A 27 -18.29 4.43 -14.36
CA VAL A 27 -17.61 3.36 -15.14
C VAL A 27 -18.61 2.32 -15.64
N ALA A 28 -19.61 1.96 -14.82
CA ALA A 28 -20.65 1.00 -15.20
C ALA A 28 -21.52 1.47 -16.38
N LEU A 29 -21.64 2.78 -16.60
CA LEU A 29 -22.35 3.34 -17.77
C LEU A 29 -21.41 3.50 -18.96
N ALA A 30 -20.16 3.90 -18.71
CA ALA A 30 -19.16 4.13 -19.75
C ALA A 30 -18.69 2.82 -20.42
N PHE A 31 -18.52 1.75 -19.64
CA PHE A 31 -18.00 0.46 -20.11
C PHE A 31 -18.66 -0.73 -19.37
N PRO A 32 -19.96 -1.00 -19.62
CA PRO A 32 -20.71 -2.02 -18.88
C PRO A 32 -20.24 -3.47 -19.10
N GLN A 33 -19.35 -3.72 -20.06
CA GLN A 33 -18.93 -5.07 -20.47
C GLN A 33 -17.86 -5.67 -19.54
N ALA A 34 -17.19 -4.85 -18.73
CA ALA A 34 -16.14 -5.32 -17.83
C ALA A 34 -16.24 -4.68 -16.45
N THR A 35 -15.58 -5.32 -15.50
CA THR A 35 -15.55 -4.88 -14.12
C THR A 35 -14.27 -4.09 -13.84
N PRO A 36 -14.34 -2.91 -13.20
CA PRO A 36 -13.15 -2.18 -12.77
C PRO A 36 -12.42 -2.88 -11.63
N ALA A 37 -11.15 -2.54 -11.44
CA ALA A 37 -10.31 -3.12 -10.39
C ALA A 37 -10.78 -2.78 -8.96
N SER A 38 -11.71 -1.84 -8.77
CA SER A 38 -12.38 -1.61 -7.48
C SER A 38 -13.15 -2.84 -7.00
N LEU A 39 -13.54 -3.74 -7.92
CA LEU A 39 -13.90 -5.12 -7.63
C LEU A 39 -12.78 -6.02 -8.17
N PHE A 40 -11.78 -6.27 -7.33
CA PHE A 40 -10.51 -6.87 -7.75
C PHE A 40 -10.69 -8.27 -8.35
N PRO A 41 -9.99 -8.62 -9.46
CA PRO A 41 -10.17 -9.91 -10.12
C PRO A 41 -9.71 -11.09 -9.25
N PRO A 42 -10.33 -12.28 -9.44
CA PRO A 42 -9.90 -13.49 -8.77
C PRO A 42 -8.46 -13.86 -9.14
N ALA A 43 -7.75 -14.48 -8.20
CA ALA A 43 -6.36 -14.90 -8.41
C ALA A 43 -6.26 -16.17 -9.27
N VAL A 44 -6.37 -16.01 -10.58
CA VAL A 44 -6.23 -17.10 -11.58
C VAL A 44 -4.79 -17.26 -12.11
N SER A 45 -3.87 -16.39 -11.69
CA SER A 45 -2.46 -16.43 -12.11
C SER A 45 -1.65 -17.55 -11.46
N ASP A 46 -2.17 -18.18 -10.40
CA ASP A 46 -1.50 -19.27 -9.67
C ASP A 46 -1.66 -20.62 -10.39
N TYR A 47 -1.12 -20.70 -11.60
CA TYR A 47 -1.32 -21.82 -12.51
C TYR A 47 -0.59 -23.10 -12.08
N TYR A 48 0.56 -22.95 -11.42
CA TYR A 48 1.39 -24.06 -10.92
C TYR A 48 1.11 -24.42 -9.46
N GLN A 49 0.00 -23.94 -8.89
CA GLN A 49 -0.42 -24.27 -7.52
C GLN A 49 0.68 -23.98 -6.50
N LEU A 50 1.21 -22.76 -6.51
CA LEU A 50 2.28 -22.30 -5.61
C LEU A 50 1.94 -22.50 -4.13
N ASP A 51 0.66 -22.55 -3.78
CA ASP A 51 0.22 -22.95 -2.44
C ASP A 51 0.86 -24.29 -2.01
N ASP A 52 1.05 -25.28 -2.88
CA ASP A 52 1.64 -26.57 -2.49
C ASP A 52 3.08 -26.45 -1.94
N LEU A 53 3.76 -25.35 -2.25
CA LEU A 53 5.10 -25.03 -1.74
C LEU A 53 5.09 -24.25 -0.41
N LEU A 54 3.91 -23.87 0.08
CA LEU A 54 3.73 -23.06 1.28
C LEU A 54 3.27 -23.91 2.47
N THR A 55 3.74 -23.54 3.65
CA THR A 55 3.21 -24.06 4.92
C THR A 55 1.77 -23.61 5.15
N GLY A 56 1.06 -24.26 6.07
CA GLY A 56 -0.31 -23.87 6.43
C GLY A 56 -0.41 -22.43 6.95
N GLU A 57 0.58 -21.97 7.71
CA GLU A 57 0.64 -20.60 8.23
C GLU A 57 0.87 -19.57 7.12
N GLU A 58 1.78 -19.86 6.18
CA GLU A 58 2.05 -19.01 5.02
C GLU A 58 0.82 -18.89 4.12
N LYS A 59 0.11 -19.99 3.87
CA LYS A 59 -1.17 -19.99 3.13
C LYS A 59 -2.22 -19.12 3.81
N ALA A 60 -2.36 -19.27 5.13
CA ALA A 60 -3.33 -18.49 5.91
C ALA A 60 -3.02 -17.00 5.86
N LEU A 61 -1.74 -16.62 6.02
CA LEU A 61 -1.31 -15.24 5.94
C LEU A 61 -1.51 -14.66 4.53
N ARG A 62 -1.12 -15.39 3.47
CA ARG A 62 -1.35 -15.00 2.07
C ARG A 62 -2.82 -14.67 1.82
N LYS A 63 -3.74 -15.55 2.23
CA LYS A 63 -5.19 -15.36 2.08
C LYS A 63 -5.70 -14.15 2.86
N LYS A 64 -5.24 -13.96 4.10
CA LYS A 64 -5.57 -12.79 4.93
C LYS A 64 -5.15 -11.48 4.25
N VAL A 65 -3.90 -11.41 3.77
CA VAL A 65 -3.35 -10.22 3.13
C VAL A 65 -4.11 -9.90 1.84
N ARG A 66 -4.39 -10.92 1.02
CA ARG A 66 -5.20 -10.77 -0.19
C ARG A 66 -6.57 -10.17 0.13
N ALA A 67 -7.32 -10.79 1.04
CA ALA A 67 -8.68 -10.37 1.37
C ALA A 67 -8.74 -8.92 1.89
N ILE A 68 -7.79 -8.52 2.73
CA ILE A 68 -7.72 -7.16 3.26
C ILE A 68 -7.32 -6.17 2.18
N SER A 69 -6.35 -6.51 1.32
CA SER A 69 -5.89 -5.61 0.24
C SER A 69 -6.98 -5.38 -0.80
N GLU A 70 -7.65 -6.45 -1.26
CA GLU A 70 -8.77 -6.36 -2.20
C GLU A 70 -9.96 -5.57 -1.62
N LYS A 71 -10.23 -5.71 -0.32
CA LYS A 71 -11.36 -5.04 0.33
C LYS A 71 -11.08 -3.57 0.67
N GLU A 72 -9.91 -3.27 1.20
CA GLU A 72 -9.63 -1.97 1.82
C GLU A 72 -8.81 -1.05 0.91
N ILE A 73 -8.04 -1.59 -0.05
CA ILE A 73 -7.15 -0.80 -0.94
C ILE A 73 -7.72 -0.69 -2.35
N ALA A 74 -8.16 -1.80 -2.94
CA ALA A 74 -8.64 -1.81 -4.33
C ALA A 74 -9.75 -0.77 -4.65
N PRO A 75 -10.74 -0.53 -3.76
CA PRO A 75 -11.79 0.44 -4.05
C PRO A 75 -11.32 1.90 -4.08
N ILE A 76 -10.21 2.23 -3.41
CA ILE A 76 -9.73 3.62 -3.24
C ILE A 76 -8.48 3.94 -4.07
N MET A 77 -7.74 2.92 -4.52
CA MET A 77 -6.41 3.09 -5.09
C MET A 77 -6.39 4.01 -6.32
N THR A 78 -7.40 3.94 -7.19
CA THR A 78 -7.43 4.72 -8.45
C THR A 78 -7.42 6.22 -8.19
N GLU A 79 -8.20 6.70 -7.22
CA GLU A 79 -8.29 8.13 -6.91
C GLU A 79 -6.99 8.66 -6.30
N TYR A 80 -6.42 7.92 -5.35
CA TYR A 80 -5.18 8.32 -4.68
C TYR A 80 -3.98 8.27 -5.62
N TRP A 81 -3.91 7.25 -6.48
CA TRP A 81 -2.86 7.12 -7.46
C TRP A 81 -2.88 8.26 -8.48
N GLU A 82 -4.07 8.59 -9.01
CA GLU A 82 -4.25 9.72 -9.94
C GLU A 82 -3.82 11.05 -9.33
N LYS A 83 -4.15 11.29 -8.05
CA LYS A 83 -3.81 12.54 -7.35
C LYS A 83 -2.37 12.58 -6.82
N ALA A 84 -1.62 11.48 -6.93
CA ALA A 84 -0.34 11.30 -6.25
C ALA A 84 -0.41 11.57 -4.73
N GLU A 85 -1.52 11.18 -4.10
CA GLU A 85 -1.75 11.30 -2.66
C GLU A 85 -1.57 9.96 -1.95
N PHE A 86 -1.19 9.98 -0.67
CA PHE A 86 -1.08 8.76 0.15
C PHE A 86 -2.34 8.54 1.01
N PRO A 87 -2.96 7.33 0.99
CA PRO A 87 -4.15 7.04 1.79
C PRO A 87 -3.80 6.79 3.26
N PHE A 88 -3.48 7.84 4.02
CA PHE A 88 -3.09 7.73 5.44
C PHE A 88 -4.12 6.98 6.31
N HIS A 89 -5.41 7.09 5.97
CA HIS A 89 -6.48 6.39 6.67
C HIS A 89 -6.43 4.86 6.49
N ALA A 90 -5.69 4.35 5.50
CA ALA A 90 -5.47 2.92 5.28
C ALA A 90 -4.38 2.34 6.19
N ILE A 91 -3.48 3.16 6.77
CA ILE A 91 -2.37 2.68 7.62
C ILE A 91 -2.86 1.77 8.76
N PRO A 92 -3.92 2.10 9.54
CA PRO A 92 -4.41 1.21 10.58
C PRO A 92 -4.86 -0.16 10.04
N LYS A 93 -5.43 -0.21 8.84
CA LYS A 93 -5.83 -1.47 8.18
C LYS A 93 -4.61 -2.28 7.76
N LEU A 94 -3.61 -1.63 7.17
CA LEU A 94 -2.32 -2.26 6.82
C LEU A 94 -1.59 -2.77 8.08
N ALA A 95 -1.68 -2.07 9.21
CA ALA A 95 -1.12 -2.51 10.48
C ALA A 95 -1.73 -3.84 10.96
N THR A 96 -3.04 -4.06 10.73
CA THR A 96 -3.70 -5.33 11.10
C THR A 96 -3.18 -6.54 10.33
N LEU A 97 -2.49 -6.33 9.19
CA LEU A 97 -1.86 -7.41 8.44
C LEU A 97 -0.75 -8.07 9.26
N GLY A 98 -0.05 -7.30 10.10
CA GLY A 98 1.07 -7.78 10.90
C GLY A 98 2.33 -8.01 10.05
N LEU A 99 2.63 -7.11 9.11
CA LEU A 99 3.77 -7.21 8.19
C LEU A 99 4.96 -6.31 8.56
N ALA A 100 4.73 -5.28 9.39
CA ALA A 100 5.80 -4.41 9.88
C ALA A 100 6.72 -5.18 10.85
N GLY A 101 8.02 -5.15 10.57
CA GLY A 101 9.04 -5.93 11.27
C GLY A 101 9.31 -7.29 10.64
N SER A 102 8.41 -7.81 9.82
CA SER A 102 8.61 -8.98 8.95
C SER A 102 9.31 -10.16 9.68
N THR A 103 10.56 -10.46 9.37
CA THR A 103 11.34 -11.58 9.91
C THR A 103 12.00 -11.28 11.27
N THR A 104 11.91 -10.04 11.75
CA THR A 104 12.49 -9.62 13.03
C THR A 104 11.78 -10.33 14.20
N LYS A 105 12.57 -10.98 15.05
CA LYS A 105 12.07 -11.69 16.24
C LYS A 105 12.11 -10.77 17.46
N GLY A 106 11.05 -10.80 18.28
CA GLY A 106 10.94 -9.97 19.48
C GLY A 106 10.52 -8.53 19.19
N TYR A 107 10.63 -7.65 20.19
CA TYR A 107 10.34 -6.20 20.08
C TYR A 107 8.94 -5.86 19.53
N GLY A 108 7.96 -6.74 19.70
CA GLY A 108 6.60 -6.58 19.15
C GLY A 108 6.49 -6.83 17.64
N CYS A 109 7.55 -7.33 16.99
CA CYS A 109 7.56 -7.75 15.59
C CYS A 109 7.00 -9.17 15.42
N PRO A 110 6.46 -9.51 14.24
CA PRO A 110 5.75 -10.77 14.01
C PRO A 110 6.66 -12.00 13.89
N GLY A 111 7.96 -11.84 13.61
CA GLY A 111 8.89 -12.97 13.54
C GLY A 111 8.56 -13.98 12.43
N LEU A 112 8.05 -13.51 11.30
CA LEU A 112 7.62 -14.33 10.17
C LEU A 112 8.77 -15.12 9.55
N SER A 113 8.46 -16.22 8.86
CA SER A 113 9.41 -16.81 7.92
C SER A 113 9.70 -15.83 6.79
N LEU A 114 10.87 -15.97 6.14
CA LEU A 114 11.21 -15.14 4.99
C LEU A 114 10.19 -15.33 3.84
N THR A 115 9.76 -16.56 3.61
CA THR A 115 8.74 -16.91 2.61
C THR A 115 7.38 -16.27 2.93
N ALA A 116 6.93 -16.32 4.19
CA ALA A 116 5.70 -15.66 4.63
C ALA A 116 5.73 -14.15 4.36
N SER A 117 6.85 -13.50 4.67
CA SER A 117 7.03 -12.08 4.35
C SER A 117 7.00 -11.83 2.85
N ALA A 118 7.74 -12.61 2.05
CA ALA A 118 7.84 -12.42 0.61
C ALA A 118 6.48 -12.56 -0.08
N VAL A 119 5.75 -13.64 0.22
CA VAL A 119 4.41 -13.88 -0.33
C VAL A 119 3.41 -12.81 0.11
N SER A 120 3.51 -12.32 1.35
CA SER A 120 2.63 -11.24 1.83
C SER A 120 2.85 -9.93 1.08
N ILE A 121 4.11 -9.53 0.88
CA ILE A 121 4.45 -8.33 0.11
C ILE A 121 3.97 -8.46 -1.35
N ALA A 122 4.09 -9.65 -1.94
CA ALA A 122 3.56 -9.92 -3.28
C ALA A 122 2.04 -9.79 -3.36
N GLU A 123 1.29 -10.24 -2.35
CA GLU A 123 -0.18 -10.08 -2.32
C GLU A 123 -0.63 -8.62 -2.18
N VAL A 124 0.10 -7.79 -1.41
CA VAL A 124 -0.16 -6.34 -1.38
C VAL A 124 0.17 -5.71 -2.73
N ALA A 125 1.33 -6.04 -3.31
CA ALA A 125 1.79 -5.49 -4.59
C ALA A 125 0.87 -5.86 -5.75
N ARG A 126 0.22 -7.04 -5.68
CA ARG A 126 -0.76 -7.47 -6.67
C ARG A 126 -1.93 -6.50 -6.77
N VAL A 127 -2.31 -5.85 -5.66
CA VAL A 127 -3.41 -4.87 -5.63
C VAL A 127 -2.89 -3.46 -5.88
N ASP A 128 -1.93 -2.99 -5.08
CA ASP A 128 -1.31 -1.68 -5.26
C ASP A 128 0.18 -1.71 -4.88
N ALA A 129 1.03 -1.37 -5.84
CA ALA A 129 2.48 -1.33 -5.67
C ALA A 129 2.93 -0.19 -4.74
N SER A 130 2.15 0.88 -4.59
CA SER A 130 2.47 2.01 -3.72
C SER A 130 2.39 1.60 -2.25
N CYS A 131 1.29 0.95 -1.84
CA CYS A 131 1.10 0.37 -0.51
C CYS A 131 2.14 -0.72 -0.21
N SER A 132 2.47 -1.55 -1.20
CA SER A 132 3.51 -2.58 -1.03
C SER A 132 4.88 -1.93 -0.78
N THR A 133 5.26 -0.93 -1.58
CA THR A 133 6.49 -0.17 -1.40
C THR A 133 6.53 0.53 -0.04
N PHE A 134 5.42 1.12 0.41
CA PHE A 134 5.32 1.73 1.73
C PHE A 134 5.65 0.73 2.85
N ILE A 135 5.04 -0.46 2.83
CA ILE A 135 5.32 -1.51 3.83
C ILE A 135 6.75 -2.03 3.69
N LEU A 136 7.24 -2.24 2.46
CA LEU A 136 8.56 -2.80 2.20
C LEU A 136 9.67 -1.85 2.67
N VAL A 137 9.61 -0.57 2.34
CA VAL A 137 10.61 0.42 2.80
C VAL A 137 10.56 0.55 4.33
N HIS A 138 9.37 0.64 4.90
CA HIS A 138 9.18 0.73 6.34
C HIS A 138 9.77 -0.49 7.07
N SER A 139 9.40 -1.69 6.62
CA SER A 139 9.71 -2.95 7.30
C SER A 139 11.10 -3.48 6.92
N SER A 140 11.32 -3.72 5.63
CA SER A 140 12.50 -4.42 5.11
C SER A 140 13.72 -3.53 4.92
N LEU A 141 13.57 -2.20 4.97
CA LEU A 141 14.73 -1.27 4.96
C LEU A 141 14.90 -0.61 6.32
N ALA A 142 13.93 0.20 6.77
CA ALA A 142 14.10 0.99 7.99
C ALA A 142 14.15 0.10 9.26
N MET A 143 13.13 -0.74 9.49
CA MET A 143 13.12 -1.62 10.67
C MET A 143 14.23 -2.67 10.61
N SER A 144 14.47 -3.31 9.46
CA SER A 144 15.56 -4.29 9.32
C SER A 144 16.94 -3.68 9.58
N THR A 145 17.19 -2.44 9.16
CA THR A 145 18.45 -1.73 9.50
C THR A 145 18.60 -1.55 11.00
N ILE A 146 17.54 -1.15 11.71
CA ILE A 146 17.57 -1.04 13.18
C ILE A 146 17.77 -2.41 13.84
N ALA A 147 17.11 -3.46 13.35
CA ALA A 147 17.20 -4.80 13.91
C ALA A 147 18.61 -5.41 13.75
N LEU A 148 19.26 -5.18 12.60
CA LEU A 148 20.57 -5.75 12.28
C LEU A 148 21.74 -4.88 12.76
N CYS A 149 21.62 -3.55 12.65
CA CYS A 149 22.74 -2.63 12.89
C CYS A 149 22.56 -1.76 14.14
N GLY A 150 21.36 -1.70 14.72
CA GLY A 150 21.09 -0.92 15.92
C GLY A 150 21.61 -1.56 17.21
N SER A 151 21.87 -0.73 18.22
CA SER A 151 22.10 -1.19 19.59
C SER A 151 20.81 -1.74 20.22
N GLU A 152 20.92 -2.54 21.27
CA GLU A 152 19.74 -3.05 21.98
C GLU A 152 18.83 -1.92 22.50
N ALA A 153 19.43 -0.82 22.97
CA ALA A 153 18.66 0.36 23.39
C ALA A 153 17.87 0.98 22.22
N GLN A 154 18.45 1.06 21.01
CA GLN A 154 17.75 1.55 19.82
C GLN A 154 16.62 0.60 19.39
N LYS A 155 16.88 -0.72 19.41
CA LYS A 155 15.86 -1.73 19.06
C LYS A 155 14.66 -1.65 19.99
N GLN A 156 14.87 -1.65 21.30
CA GLN A 156 13.81 -1.54 22.31
C GLN A 156 13.04 -0.21 22.20
N LYS A 157 13.74 0.88 21.89
CA LYS A 157 13.13 2.20 21.78
C LYS A 157 12.24 2.35 20.54
N TYR A 158 12.68 1.84 19.38
CA TYR A 158 12.05 2.18 18.10
C TYR A 158 11.17 1.06 17.52
N LEU A 159 11.63 -0.19 17.56
CA LEU A 159 10.95 -1.30 16.86
C LEU A 159 9.51 -1.54 17.35
N PRO A 160 9.17 -1.46 18.65
CA PRO A 160 7.79 -1.69 19.09
C PRO A 160 6.79 -0.68 18.52
N SER A 161 7.19 0.59 18.36
CA SER A 161 6.34 1.63 17.77
C SER A 161 6.19 1.47 16.26
N LEU A 162 7.30 1.14 15.59
CA LEU A 162 7.34 0.89 14.14
C LEU A 162 6.50 -0.34 13.77
N ALA A 163 6.61 -1.44 14.51
CA ALA A 163 5.85 -2.68 14.26
C ALA A 163 4.33 -2.49 14.31
N GLN A 164 3.86 -1.43 14.96
CA GLN A 164 2.45 -1.07 15.08
C GLN A 164 2.03 0.08 14.15
N PHE A 165 2.93 0.55 13.27
CA PHE A 165 2.76 1.76 12.46
C PHE A 165 2.36 3.02 13.25
N LYS A 166 2.68 3.08 14.55
CA LYS A 166 2.52 4.31 15.36
C LYS A 166 3.52 5.38 14.95
N THR A 167 4.64 4.94 14.40
CA THR A 167 5.64 5.76 13.71
C THR A 167 5.97 5.10 12.38
N VAL A 168 6.44 5.87 11.41
CA VAL A 168 6.82 5.38 10.08
C VAL A 168 8.31 5.64 9.87
N GLY A 169 9.06 4.61 9.50
CA GLY A 169 10.44 4.72 9.07
C GLY A 169 10.58 4.94 7.56
N CYS A 170 11.65 5.62 7.17
CA CYS A 170 12.14 5.71 5.79
C CYS A 170 13.61 5.29 5.75
N TRP A 171 14.16 5.15 4.55
CA TRP A 171 15.56 4.75 4.36
C TRP A 171 16.21 5.58 3.26
N ALA A 172 17.11 6.47 3.66
CA ALA A 172 17.77 7.41 2.75
C ALA A 172 19.19 6.91 2.44
N LEU A 173 19.42 6.56 1.18
CA LEU A 173 20.73 6.22 0.64
C LEU A 173 20.97 6.93 -0.69
N THR A 174 20.00 6.85 -1.60
CA THR A 174 20.08 7.50 -2.90
C THR A 174 20.15 9.02 -2.77
N GLU A 175 21.07 9.62 -3.53
CA GLU A 175 21.26 11.07 -3.66
C GLU A 175 20.97 11.50 -5.10
N PRO A 176 20.77 12.81 -5.39
CA PRO A 176 20.54 13.30 -6.75
C PRO A 176 21.58 12.82 -7.76
N ASP A 177 22.85 12.76 -7.35
CA ASP A 177 23.98 12.37 -8.20
C ASP A 177 24.41 10.90 -8.02
N TYR A 178 23.86 10.19 -7.02
CA TYR A 178 24.29 8.83 -6.64
C TYR A 178 23.10 7.88 -6.45
N GLY A 179 22.74 7.20 -7.55
CA GLY A 179 21.75 6.11 -7.57
C GLY A 179 22.41 4.74 -7.55
N SER A 180 22.75 4.20 -8.73
CA SER A 180 23.39 2.88 -8.86
C SER A 180 24.77 2.82 -8.18
N ASP A 181 25.53 3.91 -8.19
CA ASP A 181 26.81 4.04 -7.47
C ASP A 181 26.62 4.59 -6.05
N ALA A 182 25.79 3.89 -5.26
CA ALA A 182 25.49 4.31 -3.90
C ALA A 182 26.72 4.27 -2.97
N SER A 183 27.77 3.50 -3.30
CA SER A 183 29.03 3.49 -2.54
C SER A 183 29.78 4.81 -2.58
N SER A 184 29.51 5.66 -3.57
CA SER A 184 30.18 6.95 -3.78
C SER A 184 29.41 8.15 -3.22
N LEU A 185 28.38 7.92 -2.39
CA LEU A 185 27.54 8.96 -1.78
C LEU A 185 28.36 10.08 -1.10
N LYS A 186 27.80 11.28 -1.05
CA LYS A 186 28.48 12.48 -0.55
C LYS A 186 27.98 13.02 0.77
N THR A 187 26.84 12.53 1.27
CA THR A 187 26.37 12.86 2.61
C THR A 187 27.44 12.50 3.64
N SER A 188 27.94 13.51 4.35
CA SER A 188 29.00 13.37 5.36
C SER A 188 28.46 13.54 6.78
N ALA A 189 29.02 12.80 7.74
CA ALA A 189 28.79 12.99 9.17
C ALA A 189 30.11 13.37 9.87
N THR A 190 30.23 14.63 10.30
CA THR A 190 31.40 15.12 11.04
C THR A 190 31.19 14.92 12.54
N LYS A 191 32.14 14.29 13.21
CA LYS A 191 32.11 14.14 14.67
C LYS A 191 32.19 15.52 15.32
N VAL A 192 31.25 15.80 16.22
CA VAL A 192 31.20 17.01 17.06
C VAL A 192 31.35 16.67 18.53
#